data_AF-A0A1L5L1D0-F1
#
_entry.id   AF-A0A1L5L1D0-F1
#
_cell.length_a   1.000
_cell.length_b   1.000
_cell.length_c   1.000
_cell.angle_alpha   90.00
_cell.angle_beta   90.00
_cell.angle_gamma   90.00
#
_symmetry.space_group_name_H-M   'P 1'
#
loop_
_entity.id
_entity.type
_entity.pdbx_description
1 polymer ?
#
loop_
_entity_poly.entity_id
_entity_poly.type
_entity_poly.pdbx_seq_one_letter_code
_entity_poly.pdbx_strand_id
1 'polypeptide(L)' 'MNKAIITVVGQDTVGIIARVCTYLSEHQVNVLDISQTIIDGFFNMMMIVDYSNADKEFGEVVDDLDKL' A
#
# COMPACT_ATOMS: atom_id res chain seq x y z
N MET A 1 0.35 -0.69 -18.44
CA MET A 1 0.11 -1.49 -17.23
C MET A 1 1.35 -1.31 -16.37
N ASN A 2 1.22 -0.48 -15.34
CA ASN A 2 2.31 0.00 -14.52
C ASN A 2 2.18 -0.63 -13.15
N LYS A 3 2.91 -1.73 -12.93
CA LYS A 3 2.82 -2.50 -11.69
C LYS A 3 3.85 -2.03 -10.68
N ALA A 4 3.46 -1.96 -9.42
CA ALA A 4 4.36 -1.75 -8.30
C ALA A 4 4.08 -2.77 -7.19
N ILE A 5 5.08 -3.00 -6.35
CA ILE A 5 4.95 -3.79 -5.13
C ILE A 5 5.07 -2.83 -3.95
N ILE A 6 4.10 -2.87 -3.05
CA ILE A 6 4.11 -2.13 -1.80
C ILE A 6 4.33 -3.14 -0.68
N THR A 7 5.33 -2.90 0.17
CA THR A 7 5.59 -3.73 1.35
C THR A 7 5.46 -2.86 2.59
N VAL A 8 4.57 -3.24 3.49
CA VAL A 8 4.34 -2.57 4.78
C VAL A 8 4.80 -3.49 5.88
N VAL A 9 5.73 -3.03 6.71
CA VAL A 9 6.25 -3.75 7.87
C VAL A 9 6.18 -2.84 9.08
N GLY A 10 5.58 -3.31 10.17
CA GLY A 10 5.46 -2.52 11.39
C GLY A 10 4.90 -3.32 12.55
N GLN A 11 4.79 -2.68 13.72
CA GLN A 11 4.08 -3.26 14.84
C GLN A 11 2.58 -3.36 14.52
N ASP A 12 1.94 -4.49 14.82
CA ASP A 12 0.52 -4.67 14.54
C ASP A 12 -0.32 -3.62 15.28
N THR A 13 -1.04 -2.83 14.50
CA THR A 13 -1.91 -1.76 15.00
C THR A 13 -3.20 -1.72 14.19
N VAL A 14 -4.30 -1.37 14.85
CA VAL A 14 -5.60 -1.31 14.21
C VAL A 14 -5.60 -0.20 13.15
N GLY A 15 -5.94 -0.56 11.92
CA GLY A 15 -6.19 0.40 10.84
C GLY A 15 -5.11 0.52 9.77
N ILE A 16 -4.00 -0.23 9.84
CA ILE A 16 -2.94 -0.20 8.80
C ILE A 16 -3.53 -0.41 7.40
N ILE A 17 -4.30 -1.49 7.21
CA ILE A 17 -4.90 -1.82 5.91
C ILE A 17 -5.86 -0.72 5.46
N ALA A 18 -6.71 -0.23 6.38
CA ALA A 18 -7.68 0.81 6.05
C ALA A 18 -6.99 2.07 5.53
N ARG A 19 -5.95 2.54 6.22
CA ARG A 19 -5.21 3.74 5.84
C ARG A 19 -4.54 3.60 4.47
N VAL A 20 -3.84 2.49 4.24
CA VAL A 20 -3.15 2.23 2.97
C VAL A 20 -4.15 2.09 1.82
N CYS A 21 -5.20 1.27 1.99
CA CYS A 21 -6.19 1.06 0.94
C CYS A 21 -7.02 2.33 0.66
N THR A 22 -7.35 3.13 1.69
CA THR A 22 -8.01 4.42 1.49
C THR A 22 -7.16 5.33 0.62
N TYR A 23 -5.88 5.51 0.98
CA TYR A 23 -4.95 6.33 0.19
C TYR A 23 -4.85 5.85 -1.26
N LEU A 24 -4.66 4.56 -1.49
CA LEU A 24 -4.57 3.99 -2.85
C LEU A 24 -5.85 4.21 -3.64
N SER A 25 -7.02 4.03 -3.01
CA SER A 25 -8.32 4.23 -3.67
C SER A 25 -8.60 5.68 -4.03
N GLU A 26 -8.22 6.63 -3.16
CA GLU A 26 -8.34 8.08 -3.41
C GLU A 26 -7.51 8.49 -4.62
N HIS A 27 -6.35 7.84 -4.80
CA HIS A 27 -5.41 8.11 -5.90
C HIS A 27 -5.55 7.17 -7.09
N GLN A 28 -6.71 6.50 -7.25
CA GLN A 28 -7.02 5.64 -8.40
C GLN A 28 -6.01 4.50 -8.65
N VAL A 29 -5.31 4.06 -7.60
CA VAL A 29 -4.40 2.92 -7.65
C VAL A 29 -5.17 1.64 -7.38
N ASN A 30 -5.11 0.70 -8.31
CA ASN A 30 -5.84 -0.56 -8.21
C ASN A 30 -5.00 -1.63 -7.50
N VAL A 31 -5.57 -2.33 -6.52
CA VAL A 31 -4.90 -3.47 -5.86
C VAL A 31 -5.19 -4.73 -6.67
N LEU A 32 -4.14 -5.35 -7.21
CA LEU A 32 -4.23 -6.59 -7.98
C LEU A 32 -4.13 -7.83 -7.11
N ASP A 33 -3.30 -7.77 -6.07
CA ASP A 33 -3.07 -8.87 -5.14
C ASP A 33 -2.63 -8.32 -3.77
N ILE A 34 -2.99 -9.03 -2.71
CA ILE A 34 -2.64 -8.68 -1.33
C ILE A 34 -2.32 -9.95 -0.55
N SER A 35 -1.16 -9.96 0.11
CA SER A 35 -0.74 -11.00 1.02
C SER A 35 -0.30 -10.36 2.34
N GLN A 36 -0.80 -10.87 3.46
CA GLN A 36 -0.49 -10.34 4.78
C GLN A 36 -0.30 -11.46 5.79
N THR A 37 0.56 -11.21 6.78
CA THR A 37 0.85 -12.14 7.87
C THR A 37 1.31 -11.39 9.11
N ILE A 38 1.18 -12.04 10.27
CA ILE A 38 1.72 -11.55 11.54
C ILE A 38 2.88 -12.46 11.94
N ILE A 39 4.08 -11.91 12.07
CA ILE A 39 5.31 -12.64 12.42
C ILE A 39 5.85 -12.01 13.70
N ASP A 40 5.89 -12.77 14.80
CA ASP A 40 6.41 -12.30 16.10
C ASP A 40 5.80 -10.98 16.59
N GLY A 41 4.51 -10.75 16.31
CA GLY A 41 3.80 -9.52 16.68
C GLY A 41 4.00 -8.34 15.72
N PHE A 42 4.78 -8.54 14.64
CA PHE A 42 4.91 -7.59 13.55
C PHE A 42 3.93 -7.91 12.43
N PHE A 43 3.24 -6.87 11.97
CA PHE A 43 2.42 -6.93 10.77
C PHE A 43 3.33 -6.81 9.54
N ASN A 44 3.18 -7.76 8.61
CA ASN A 44 3.84 -7.75 7.32
C ASN A 44 2.78 -7.90 6.22
N MET A 45 2.73 -6.94 5.31
CA MET A 45 1.81 -6.94 4.18
C MET A 45 2.56 -6.61 2.90
N MET A 46 2.32 -7.40 1.86
CA MET A 46 2.75 -7.15 0.49
C MET A 46 1.52 -6.95 -0.39
N MET A 47 1.55 -5.92 -1.23
CA MET A 47 0.50 -5.64 -2.22
C MET A 47 1.13 -5.54 -3.60
N ILE A 48 0.49 -6.14 -4.60
CA ILE A 48 0.76 -5.85 -6.01
C ILE A 48 -0.30 -4.86 -6.45
N VAL A 49 0.13 -3.70 -6.95
CA VAL A 49 -0.76 -2.63 -7.38
C VAL A 49 -0.54 -2.27 -8.84
N ASP A 50 -1.58 -1.77 -9.49
CA ASP A 50 -1.52 -1.11 -10.80
C ASP A 50 -1.81 0.38 -10.62
N TYR A 51 -0.79 1.20 -10.85
CA TYR A 51 -0.87 2.66 -10.75
C TYR A 51 -1.04 3.33 -12.12
N SER A 52 -1.42 2.59 -13.17
CA SER A 52 -1.58 3.15 -14.52
C SER A 52 -2.57 4.32 -14.61
N ASN A 53 -3.56 4.36 -13.70
CA ASN A 53 -4.57 5.40 -13.64
C ASN A 53 -4.35 6.38 -12.48
N ALA A 54 -3.18 6.33 -11.82
CA ALA A 54 -2.92 7.19 -10.68
C ALA A 54 -3.03 8.67 -11.08
N ASP A 55 -3.65 9.46 -10.22
CA ASP A 55 -3.80 10.91 -10.41
C ASP A 55 -2.57 11.71 -9.94
N LYS A 56 -1.59 11.01 -9.35
CA LYS A 56 -0.29 11.53 -8.91
C LYS A 56 0.87 10.82 -9.60
N GLU A 57 1.99 11.53 -9.71
CA GLU A 57 3.26 10.95 -10.13
C GLU A 57 3.71 9.87 -9.13
N PHE A 58 4.36 8.82 -9.64
CA PHE A 58 4.78 7.68 -8.83
C PHE A 58 5.65 8.08 -7.62
N GLY A 59 6.51 9.10 -7.78
CA GLY A 59 7.33 9.60 -6.68
C GLY A 59 6.52 10.22 -5.54
N GLU A 60 5.44 10.94 -5.85
CA GLU A 60 4.55 11.51 -4.84
C GLU A 60 3.78 10.41 -4.09
N VAL A 61 3.37 9.36 -4.80
CA VAL A 61 2.71 8.18 -4.21
C VAL A 61 3.63 7.50 -3.19
N VAL A 62 4.91 7.34 -3.52
CA VAL A 62 5.93 6.78 -2.60
C VAL A 62 6.12 7.69 -1.39
N ASP A 63 6.32 8.99 -1.62
CA ASP A 63 6.55 9.97 -0.56
C ASP A 63 5.37 10.12 0.41
N ASP A 64 4.14 9.91 -0.06
CA ASP A 64 2.94 9.95 0.78
C ASP A 64 2.76 8.65 1.58
N LEU A 65 2.99 7.49 0.95
CA LEU A 65 2.91 6.19 1.61
C LEU A 65 3.94 6.06 2.74
N ASP A 66 5.15 6.61 2.58
CA ASP A 66 6.19 6.63 3.62
C ASP A 66 5.81 7.50 4.84
N LYS A 67 4.85 8.42 4.68
CA LYS A 67 4.38 9.29 5.77
C LYS A 67 3.17 8.72 6.52
N LEU A 68 2.60 7.60 6.06
CA LEU A 68 1.48 6.94 6.74
C LEU A 68 2.00 6.13 7.94
#